data_AF-A0A7Y6CCE8-F1
#
_entry.id   AF-A0A7Y6CCE8-F1
#
_cell.length_a   1.000
_cell.length_b   1.000
_cell.length_c   1.000
_cell.angle_alpha   90.00
_cell.angle_beta   90.00
_cell.angle_gamma   90.00
#
_symmetry.space_group_name_H-M   'P 1'
#
loop_
_entity.id
_entity.type
_entity.pdbx_description
1 polymer ?
#
loop_
_entity_poly.entity_id
_entity_poly.type
_entity_poly.pdbx_seq_one_letter_code
_entity_poly.pdbx_strand_id
1 'polypeptide(L)'
;MTAELVRGQNQALPWTRLEIGVEADRALALGAVLVGEAGHALDGADGVALPGAPPPPGLAAPGPPARAHRLAVDLGALPAAATRVDLFLALPDGPDAPARFGALAAPRALLLGPGGEQAAGFAVTGLAEETAVVAVELYRRNGVWKIRAVGQGYQGGVPALLTDRGIDPETALRLGGTAQAHTVPVPAAPRPDPEPPPTPAGPGPAAPFGGRVDYTHPGRRPAAPVGGHPYATPPPAAPAPPAAPAVPVAGDASGWSMEERLHNQVWGMFEDLARAVAAYRGAVEFAEDRRERELDAVLEDPRTRTGQGAADARAAASERYETLVARAQEALDRDLAQLAAESRVVEPALPPAMAGWESPVWHAYRPPEQPPFAVRLGDLRLPEAPELRIPMLVRLPLERGLWIDAGRLSDGERESRPAGLRALAAGSAALHTTRLLAVHPPGGLTVHLLDPAGSGAAAFAGLRSAGLLAPAPPAGTAGVAEVLERLTRRVDLVQMAVRGGAREALPPGLDTAEQLLVVHDFPHGFDDRAVTRLRYLADEGPAVGVHLLLVADRDDAAAYGPLLDPLWRGLLRITPLPDGHLADPWVHHLWTFTPPCVPTGSAVLETVVGATARARRGSR
;
A
#
# COMPACT_ATOMS: atom_id res chain seq x y z
N MET A 1 -15.70 8.32 -12.58
CA MET A 1 -14.76 7.22 -12.26
C MET A 1 -14.19 7.52 -10.89
N THR A 2 -14.31 6.59 -9.96
CA THR A 2 -13.84 6.76 -8.59
C THR A 2 -12.38 6.33 -8.52
N ALA A 3 -11.49 7.22 -8.06
CA ALA A 3 -10.07 6.92 -7.97
C ALA A 3 -9.77 6.10 -6.70
N GLU A 4 -9.01 5.01 -6.79
CA GLU A 4 -8.50 4.33 -5.61
C GLU A 4 -7.10 4.86 -5.31
N LEU A 5 -6.95 5.53 -4.16
CA LEU A 5 -5.69 6.06 -3.68
C LEU A 5 -4.89 4.96 -2.99
N VAL A 6 -3.58 4.96 -3.20
CA VAL A 6 -2.63 4.19 -2.38
C VAL A 6 -1.94 5.07 -1.35
N ARG A 7 -1.35 4.46 -0.33
CA ARG A 7 -0.58 5.17 0.70
C ARG A 7 0.47 6.09 0.06
N GLY A 8 0.48 7.36 0.45
CA GLY A 8 1.35 8.42 -0.07
C GLY A 8 0.77 9.18 -1.28
N GLN A 9 -0.19 8.62 -2.01
CA GLN A 9 -0.83 9.27 -3.15
C GLN A 9 -1.65 10.48 -2.71
N ASN A 10 -1.69 11.50 -3.55
CA ASN A 10 -2.51 12.68 -3.33
C ASN A 10 -3.32 13.05 -4.56
N GLN A 11 -4.48 13.67 -4.33
CA GLN A 11 -5.39 14.10 -5.39
C GLN A 11 -5.85 15.53 -5.09
N ALA A 12 -5.90 16.36 -6.12
CA ALA A 12 -6.43 17.72 -6.00
C ALA A 12 -7.94 17.69 -5.76
N LEU A 13 -8.41 18.58 -4.89
CA LEU A 13 -9.82 18.71 -4.55
C LEU A 13 -10.43 19.82 -5.41
N PRO A 14 -11.38 19.50 -6.31
CA PRO A 14 -12.02 20.50 -7.15
C PRO A 14 -13.10 21.30 -6.42
N TRP A 15 -13.38 20.97 -5.16
CA TRP A 15 -14.40 21.61 -4.31
C TRP A 15 -13.81 22.02 -2.97
N THR A 16 -14.45 22.99 -2.33
CA THR A 16 -14.14 23.37 -0.94
C THR A 16 -15.04 22.70 0.08
N ARG A 17 -16.22 22.20 -0.32
CA ARG A 17 -17.14 21.43 0.52
C ARG A 17 -17.14 19.98 0.09
N LEU A 18 -16.93 19.07 1.04
CA LEU A 18 -16.81 17.64 0.80
C LEU A 18 -17.20 16.85 2.06
N GLU A 19 -17.39 15.55 1.92
CA GLU A 19 -17.48 14.63 3.06
C GLU A 19 -16.33 13.63 3.01
N ILE A 20 -15.82 13.28 4.19
CA ILE A 20 -14.96 12.12 4.36
C ILE A 20 -15.81 10.99 4.93
N GLY A 21 -15.96 9.94 4.14
CA GLY A 21 -16.59 8.69 4.54
C GLY A 21 -15.58 7.75 5.17
N VAL A 22 -16.02 6.90 6.11
CA VAL A 22 -15.23 5.77 6.61
C VAL A 22 -16.11 4.55 6.62
N GLU A 23 -15.60 3.42 6.15
CA GLU A 23 -16.26 2.12 6.20
C GLU A 23 -15.33 1.10 6.86
N ALA A 24 -15.84 0.37 7.85
CA ALA A 24 -15.08 -0.61 8.61
C ALA A 24 -15.94 -1.82 8.99
N ASP A 25 -15.30 -2.96 9.25
CA ASP A 25 -15.93 -4.20 9.69
C ASP A 25 -16.34 -4.17 11.17
N ARG A 26 -15.76 -3.24 11.95
CA ARG A 26 -16.02 -2.99 13.37
C ARG A 26 -16.24 -1.49 13.62
N ALA A 27 -16.84 -1.18 14.77
CA ALA A 27 -17.05 0.19 15.16
C ALA A 27 -15.69 0.84 15.46
N LEU A 28 -15.41 1.97 14.81
CA LEU A 28 -14.21 2.77 15.02
C LEU A 28 -14.62 4.16 15.51
N ALA A 29 -13.79 4.77 16.33
CA ALA A 29 -13.87 6.20 16.61
C ALA A 29 -13.28 7.00 15.44
N LEU A 30 -13.94 8.09 15.04
CA LEU A 30 -13.43 9.05 14.07
C LEU A 30 -13.15 10.39 14.76
N GLY A 31 -12.00 10.98 14.47
CA GLY A 31 -11.68 12.35 14.86
C GLY A 31 -10.89 13.07 13.78
N ALA A 32 -10.74 14.38 13.95
CA ALA A 32 -9.93 15.19 13.06
C ALA A 32 -9.14 16.27 13.83
N VAL A 33 -7.98 16.64 13.31
CA VAL A 33 -7.11 17.69 13.89
C VAL A 33 -6.85 18.77 12.84
N LEU A 34 -7.15 20.03 13.16
CA LEU A 34 -6.69 21.17 12.38
C LEU A 34 -5.22 21.45 12.70
N VAL A 35 -4.39 21.59 11.68
CA VAL A 35 -2.95 21.74 11.82
C VAL A 35 -2.45 23.01 11.15
N GLY A 36 -1.66 23.78 11.90
CA GLY A 36 -1.04 25.02 11.45
C GLY A 36 0.29 24.81 10.71
N GLU A 37 0.92 25.91 10.27
CA GLU A 37 2.21 25.88 9.53
C GLU A 37 3.35 25.18 10.29
N ALA A 38 3.34 25.22 11.63
CA ALA A 38 4.34 24.57 12.47
C ALA A 38 4.15 23.04 12.59
N GLY A 39 3.14 22.46 11.94
CA GLY A 39 2.81 21.05 12.06
C GLY A 39 2.06 20.66 13.35
N HIS A 40 1.78 21.64 14.22
CA HIS A 40 1.03 21.46 15.46
C HIS A 40 -0.47 21.72 15.30
N ALA A 41 -1.27 21.17 16.21
CA ALA A 41 -2.69 21.41 16.33
C ALA A 41 -2.96 22.91 16.50
N LEU A 42 -3.78 23.47 15.61
CA LEU A 42 -4.19 24.85 15.65
C LEU A 42 -5.05 25.06 16.90
N ASP A 43 -4.76 26.09 17.70
CA ASP A 43 -5.47 26.38 18.97
C ASP A 43 -5.47 25.20 19.98
N GLY A 44 -4.48 24.30 19.88
CA GLY A 44 -4.31 23.18 20.82
C GLY A 44 -5.48 22.20 20.81
N ALA A 45 -6.13 22.01 21.97
CA ALA A 45 -7.26 21.11 22.11
C ALA A 45 -8.49 21.55 21.30
N ASP A 46 -8.68 22.86 21.12
CA ASP A 46 -9.85 23.41 20.41
C ASP A 46 -9.78 23.15 18.90
N GLY A 47 -8.60 22.82 18.37
CA GLY A 47 -8.41 22.37 16.98
C GLY A 47 -8.74 20.90 16.74
N VAL A 48 -9.13 20.14 17.77
CA VAL A 48 -9.44 18.71 17.66
C VAL A 48 -10.95 18.49 17.63
N ALA A 49 -11.45 17.95 16.52
CA ALA A 49 -12.84 17.53 16.39
C ALA A 49 -13.03 16.10 16.92
N LEU A 50 -13.85 15.94 17.95
CA LEU A 50 -14.17 14.65 18.59
C LEU A 50 -15.68 14.46 18.75
N PRO A 51 -16.16 13.21 18.92
CA PRO A 51 -17.56 12.94 19.20
C PRO A 51 -18.03 13.67 20.46
N GLY A 52 -19.17 14.35 20.37
CA GLY A 52 -19.80 15.05 21.50
C GLY A 52 -19.16 16.37 21.93
N ALA A 53 -18.08 16.81 21.26
CA ALA A 53 -17.45 18.12 21.48
C ALA A 53 -17.84 19.11 20.36
N PRO A 54 -17.87 20.43 20.64
CA PRO A 54 -18.01 21.44 19.58
C PRO A 54 -16.86 21.32 18.57
N PRO A 55 -17.15 21.19 17.26
CA PRO A 55 -16.11 21.06 16.26
C PRO A 55 -15.48 22.44 15.95
N PRO A 56 -14.21 22.48 15.51
CA PRO A 56 -13.59 23.71 15.06
C PRO A 56 -14.22 24.22 13.74
N PRO A 57 -14.03 25.51 13.40
CA PRO A 57 -14.60 26.09 12.19
C PRO A 57 -14.24 25.29 10.93
N GLY A 58 -15.25 25.01 10.10
CA GLY A 58 -15.11 24.26 8.86
C GLY A 58 -15.13 22.73 9.01
N LEU A 59 -15.20 22.17 10.22
CA LEU A 59 -15.45 20.75 10.46
C LEU A 59 -16.83 20.53 11.09
N ALA A 60 -17.51 19.46 10.69
CA ALA A 60 -18.65 18.94 11.44
C ALA A 60 -18.17 18.15 12.67
N ALA A 61 -19.06 17.95 13.66
CA ALA A 61 -18.77 17.09 14.79
C ALA A 61 -18.80 15.62 14.34
N PRO A 62 -17.74 14.82 14.60
CA PRO A 62 -17.79 13.38 14.37
C PRO A 62 -18.93 12.72 15.17
N GLY A 63 -19.51 11.66 14.61
CA GLY A 63 -20.48 10.83 15.31
C GLY A 63 -19.83 9.91 16.35
N PRO A 64 -20.62 9.24 17.21
CA PRO A 64 -20.10 8.22 18.12
C PRO A 64 -19.44 7.05 17.35
N PRO A 65 -18.62 6.20 18.00
CA PRO A 65 -17.98 5.08 17.34
C PRO A 65 -18.96 4.21 16.54
N ALA A 66 -18.66 4.02 15.25
CA ALA A 66 -19.56 3.38 14.30
C ALA A 66 -18.76 2.63 13.21
N ARG A 67 -19.43 1.69 12.52
CA ARG A 67 -18.86 0.95 11.37
C ARG A 67 -18.82 1.81 10.10
N ALA A 68 -19.64 2.85 10.04
CA ALA A 68 -19.67 3.79 8.95
C ALA A 68 -19.73 5.21 9.51
N HIS A 69 -18.90 6.11 8.98
CA HIS A 69 -18.90 7.53 9.32
C HIS A 69 -19.07 8.41 8.09
N ARG A 70 -19.60 9.61 8.31
CA ARG A 70 -19.55 10.72 7.36
C ARG A 70 -19.21 11.99 8.12
N LEU A 71 -18.09 12.61 7.74
CA LEU A 71 -17.65 13.88 8.31
C LEU A 71 -17.68 14.95 7.24
N ALA A 72 -18.58 15.92 7.38
CA ALA A 72 -18.62 17.08 6.49
C ALA A 72 -17.46 18.04 6.80
N VAL A 73 -16.82 18.52 5.73
CA VAL A 73 -15.68 19.44 5.77
C VAL A 73 -15.93 20.60 4.80
N ASP A 74 -15.88 21.84 5.31
CA ASP A 74 -15.86 23.07 4.52
C ASP A 74 -14.46 23.72 4.63
N LEU A 75 -13.61 23.40 3.65
CA LEU A 75 -12.25 23.91 3.49
C LEU A 75 -12.22 25.44 3.31
N GLY A 76 -13.32 26.06 2.87
CA GLY A 76 -13.45 27.51 2.74
C GLY A 76 -13.77 28.22 4.04
N ALA A 77 -14.29 27.49 5.04
CA ALA A 77 -14.60 28.00 6.37
C ALA A 77 -13.50 27.72 7.41
N LEU A 78 -12.42 27.01 7.01
CA LEU A 78 -11.26 26.79 7.86
C LEU A 78 -10.55 28.11 8.18
N PRO A 79 -10.00 28.29 9.39
CA PRO A 79 -9.17 29.46 9.71
C PRO A 79 -8.00 29.60 8.73
N ALA A 80 -7.62 30.84 8.39
CA ALA A 80 -6.54 31.09 7.44
C ALA A 80 -5.18 30.49 7.85
N ALA A 81 -4.97 30.28 9.16
CA ALA A 81 -3.79 29.65 9.72
C ALA A 81 -3.78 28.11 9.58
N ALA A 82 -4.90 27.48 9.22
CA ALA A 82 -4.98 26.04 8.99
C ALA A 82 -4.35 25.70 7.63
N THR A 83 -3.30 24.88 7.66
CA THR A 83 -2.62 24.40 6.45
C THR A 83 -2.95 22.96 6.10
N ARG A 84 -3.43 22.21 7.10
CA ARG A 84 -3.78 20.80 6.99
C ARG A 84 -4.89 20.40 7.96
N VAL A 85 -5.66 19.39 7.59
CA VAL A 85 -6.60 18.65 8.44
C VAL A 85 -6.20 17.18 8.41
N ASP A 86 -5.85 16.59 9.54
CA ASP A 86 -5.64 15.15 9.62
C ASP A 86 -6.92 14.47 10.08
N LEU A 87 -7.35 13.43 9.38
CA LEU A 87 -8.43 12.56 9.83
C LEU A 87 -7.84 11.29 10.41
N PHE A 88 -8.20 10.98 11.64
CA PHE A 88 -7.71 9.82 12.35
C PHE A 88 -8.84 8.88 12.79
N LEU A 89 -8.51 7.60 12.81
CA LEU A 89 -9.35 6.52 13.32
C LEU A 89 -8.71 5.98 14.60
N ALA A 90 -9.54 5.60 15.56
CA ALA A 90 -9.07 4.94 16.78
C ALA A 90 -9.97 3.76 17.15
N LEU A 91 -9.39 2.78 17.82
CA LEU A 91 -10.14 1.69 18.40
C LEU A 91 -10.88 2.22 19.63
N PRO A 92 -12.18 1.95 19.77
CA PRO A 92 -12.94 2.46 20.90
C PRO A 92 -12.66 1.63 22.16
N ASP A 93 -12.95 2.16 23.34
CA ASP A 93 -12.70 1.47 24.61
C ASP A 93 -13.88 0.57 24.98
N GLY A 94 -13.65 -0.70 25.30
CA GLY A 94 -14.71 -1.60 25.77
C GLY A 94 -14.30 -3.07 25.83
N PRO A 95 -15.11 -3.92 26.50
CA PRO A 95 -14.80 -5.35 26.68
C PRO A 95 -14.79 -6.14 25.36
N ASP A 96 -15.57 -5.70 24.35
CA ASP A 96 -15.63 -6.32 23.02
C ASP A 96 -14.82 -5.53 21.96
N ALA A 97 -14.04 -4.53 22.40
CA ALA A 97 -13.25 -3.74 21.49
C ALA A 97 -12.00 -4.53 21.02
N PRO A 98 -11.65 -4.42 19.73
CA PRO A 98 -10.42 -5.01 19.22
C PRO A 98 -9.19 -4.42 19.90
N ALA A 99 -8.21 -5.27 20.22
CA ALA A 99 -7.00 -4.83 20.92
C ALA A 99 -6.04 -4.00 20.03
N ARG A 100 -6.08 -4.21 18.71
CA ARG A 100 -5.20 -3.55 17.72
C ARG A 100 -5.79 -3.57 16.33
N PHE A 101 -5.38 -2.63 15.47
CA PHE A 101 -5.87 -2.53 14.10
C PHE A 101 -5.48 -3.72 13.23
N GLY A 102 -4.33 -4.36 13.48
CA GLY A 102 -3.90 -5.56 12.75
C GLY A 102 -4.78 -6.80 12.98
N ALA A 103 -5.76 -6.73 13.87
CA ALA A 103 -6.77 -7.78 14.07
C ALA A 103 -8.08 -7.51 13.29
N LEU A 104 -8.18 -6.39 12.59
CA LEU A 104 -9.36 -5.95 11.84
C LEU A 104 -9.13 -6.05 10.33
N ALA A 105 -10.22 -6.16 9.56
CA ALA A 105 -10.13 -5.85 8.14
C ALA A 105 -9.75 -4.37 7.97
N ALA A 106 -8.97 -4.07 6.93
CA ALA A 106 -8.50 -2.71 6.68
C ALA A 106 -9.69 -1.74 6.53
N PRO A 107 -9.80 -0.70 7.39
CA PRO A 107 -10.85 0.29 7.23
C PRO A 107 -10.61 1.10 5.96
N ARG A 108 -11.69 1.56 5.34
CA ARG A 108 -11.65 2.27 4.07
C ARG A 108 -12.09 3.71 4.27
N ALA A 109 -11.23 4.66 3.93
CA ALA A 109 -11.57 6.08 3.88
C ALA A 109 -12.06 6.44 2.48
N LEU A 110 -13.12 7.22 2.39
CA LEU A 110 -13.76 7.62 1.15
C LEU A 110 -13.76 9.14 1.04
N LEU A 111 -13.34 9.68 -0.10
CA LEU A 111 -13.56 11.08 -0.45
C LEU A 111 -14.87 11.19 -1.21
N LEU A 112 -15.79 11.97 -0.68
CA LEU A 112 -17.11 12.19 -1.25
C LEU A 112 -17.26 13.66 -1.63
N GLY A 113 -17.72 13.92 -2.85
CA GLY A 113 -18.03 15.27 -3.30
C GLY A 113 -19.28 15.84 -2.62
N PRO A 114 -19.62 17.12 -2.88
CA PRO A 114 -20.72 17.81 -2.23
C PRO A 114 -22.12 17.23 -2.52
N GLY A 115 -22.26 16.42 -3.58
CA GLY A 115 -23.50 15.69 -3.89
C GLY A 115 -23.54 14.27 -3.31
N GLY A 116 -22.53 13.87 -2.54
CA GLY A 116 -22.39 12.52 -1.98
C GLY A 116 -21.77 11.49 -2.92
N GLU A 117 -21.34 11.90 -4.12
CA GLU A 117 -20.66 11.05 -5.08
C GLU A 117 -19.24 10.69 -4.63
N GLN A 118 -18.84 9.44 -4.80
CA GLN A 118 -17.50 9.00 -4.43
C GLN A 118 -16.46 9.44 -5.46
N ALA A 119 -15.60 10.37 -5.05
CA ALA A 119 -14.50 10.90 -5.84
C ALA A 119 -13.23 10.05 -5.70
N ALA A 120 -12.94 9.57 -4.49
CA ALA A 120 -11.81 8.68 -4.24
C ALA A 120 -12.06 7.71 -3.08
N GLY A 121 -11.28 6.64 -2.99
CA GLY A 121 -11.26 5.68 -1.87
C GLY A 121 -9.83 5.30 -1.47
N PHE A 122 -9.62 4.90 -0.22
CA PHE A 122 -8.33 4.46 0.30
C PHE A 122 -8.54 3.38 1.35
N ALA A 123 -8.04 2.16 1.11
CA ALA A 123 -7.96 1.13 2.14
C ALA A 123 -6.72 1.33 3.03
N VAL A 124 -6.93 1.50 4.34
CA VAL A 124 -5.86 1.73 5.32
C VAL A 124 -5.23 0.38 5.71
N THR A 125 -4.32 -0.10 4.87
CA THR A 125 -3.63 -1.39 5.05
C THR A 125 -2.28 -1.23 5.76
N GLY A 126 -1.69 -2.34 6.22
CA GLY A 126 -0.35 -2.36 6.83
C GLY A 126 -0.29 -1.96 8.31
N LEU A 127 -1.41 -1.97 9.02
CA LEU A 127 -1.47 -1.79 10.48
C LEU A 127 -1.28 -3.12 11.20
N ALA A 128 -0.59 -3.09 12.33
CA ALA A 128 -0.29 -4.21 13.21
C ALA A 128 -0.72 -3.90 14.66
N GLU A 129 0.20 -3.43 15.50
CA GLU A 129 -0.02 -3.22 16.94
C GLU A 129 -0.66 -1.86 17.27
N GLU A 130 -1.01 -1.06 16.27
CA GLU A 130 -1.50 0.29 16.46
C GLU A 130 -2.96 0.33 16.93
N THR A 131 -3.29 1.34 17.73
CA THR A 131 -4.63 1.56 18.30
C THR A 131 -5.24 2.88 17.82
N ALA A 132 -4.46 3.73 17.16
CA ALA A 132 -4.91 4.88 16.37
C ALA A 132 -4.17 4.95 15.03
N VAL A 133 -4.77 5.56 14.02
CA VAL A 133 -4.16 5.75 12.69
C VAL A 133 -4.64 7.06 12.07
N VAL A 134 -3.72 7.85 11.51
CA VAL A 134 -4.07 8.93 10.58
C VAL A 134 -4.35 8.30 9.21
N ALA A 135 -5.62 8.27 8.81
CA ALA A 135 -6.05 7.62 7.58
C ALA A 135 -5.74 8.51 6.36
N VAL A 136 -6.19 9.76 6.40
CA VAL A 136 -6.01 10.72 5.30
C VAL A 136 -5.71 12.11 5.84
N GLU A 137 -5.03 12.93 5.04
CA GLU A 137 -4.77 14.33 5.33
C GLU A 137 -5.32 15.20 4.20
N LEU A 138 -6.05 16.26 4.53
CA LEU A 138 -6.42 17.33 3.61
C LEU A 138 -5.42 18.46 3.81
N TYR A 139 -4.65 18.82 2.80
CA TYR A 139 -3.60 19.83 2.95
C TYR A 139 -3.61 20.82 1.80
N ARG A 140 -3.17 22.05 2.08
CA ARG A 140 -3.10 23.12 1.09
C ARG A 140 -1.67 23.29 0.59
N ARG A 141 -1.46 23.24 -0.72
CA ARG A 141 -0.17 23.52 -1.36
C ARG A 141 -0.37 24.41 -2.57
N ASN A 142 0.36 25.52 -2.65
CA ASN A 142 0.26 26.52 -3.71
C ASN A 142 -1.19 27.03 -3.93
N GLY A 143 -1.92 27.26 -2.83
CA GLY A 143 -3.30 27.74 -2.86
C GLY A 143 -4.36 26.68 -3.16
N VAL A 144 -3.97 25.47 -3.58
CA VAL A 144 -4.88 24.36 -3.93
C VAL A 144 -4.95 23.35 -2.79
N TRP A 145 -6.16 22.94 -2.43
CA TRP A 145 -6.40 21.86 -1.47
C TRP A 145 -6.26 20.50 -2.14
N LYS A 146 -5.64 19.56 -1.43
CA LYS A 146 -5.41 18.19 -1.87
C LYS A 146 -5.71 17.22 -0.74
N ILE A 147 -6.20 16.04 -1.06
CA ILE A 147 -6.22 14.90 -0.14
C ILE A 147 -4.94 14.09 -0.32
N ARG A 148 -4.42 13.50 0.75
CA ARG A 148 -3.35 12.50 0.74
C ARG A 148 -3.77 11.28 1.55
N ALA A 149 -3.57 10.10 0.99
CA ALA A 149 -3.68 8.85 1.73
C ALA A 149 -2.41 8.65 2.59
N VAL A 150 -2.54 8.44 3.89
CA VAL A 150 -1.39 8.44 4.83
C VAL A 150 -1.18 7.10 5.51
N GLY A 151 -2.20 6.57 6.18
CA GLY A 151 -2.11 5.29 6.90
C GLY A 151 -0.95 5.24 7.91
N GLN A 152 -0.73 6.30 8.69
CA GLN A 152 0.30 6.33 9.74
C GLN A 152 -0.32 5.88 11.06
N GLY A 153 0.06 4.70 11.53
CA GLY A 153 -0.42 4.15 12.79
C GLY A 153 0.37 4.64 14.01
N TYR A 154 -0.28 4.62 15.18
CA TYR A 154 0.25 5.00 16.48
C TYR A 154 -0.07 3.90 17.51
N GLN A 155 0.96 3.24 18.04
CA GLN A 155 0.83 2.23 19.10
C GLN A 155 0.33 2.84 20.41
N GLY A 156 0.82 4.04 20.75
CA GLY A 156 0.36 4.80 21.92
C GLY A 156 -1.01 5.46 21.75
N GLY A 157 -1.79 5.05 20.74
CA GLY A 157 -3.16 5.50 20.50
C GLY A 157 -3.29 6.99 20.19
N VAL A 158 -4.51 7.51 20.40
CA VAL A 158 -4.83 8.93 20.21
C VAL A 158 -3.92 9.86 21.03
N PRO A 159 -3.54 9.54 22.30
CA PRO A 159 -2.64 10.40 23.06
C PRO A 159 -1.27 10.60 22.40
N ALA A 160 -0.66 9.53 21.87
CA ALA A 160 0.62 9.64 21.17
C ALA A 160 0.50 10.44 19.86
N LEU A 161 -0.59 10.24 19.12
CA LEU A 161 -0.91 11.01 17.90
C LEU A 161 -1.05 12.50 18.20
N LEU A 162 -1.83 12.85 19.22
CA LEU A 162 -2.06 14.25 19.59
C LEU A 162 -0.80 14.92 20.15
N THR A 163 0.05 14.16 20.85
CA THR A 163 1.36 14.64 21.32
C THR A 163 2.30 14.95 20.14
N ASP A 164 2.29 14.12 19.09
CA ASP A 164 3.02 14.41 17.84
C ASP A 164 2.53 15.70 17.16
N ARG A 165 1.26 16.06 17.39
CA ARG A 165 0.68 17.34 16.95
C ARG A 165 0.84 18.47 17.97
N GLY A 166 1.75 18.32 18.94
CA GLY A 166 2.12 19.38 19.88
C GLY A 166 1.11 19.65 21.00
N ILE A 167 0.10 18.78 21.18
CA ILE A 167 -0.78 18.83 22.36
C ILE A 167 -0.01 18.28 23.56
N ASP A 168 -0.13 18.95 24.72
CA ASP A 168 0.54 18.48 25.92
C ASP A 168 0.04 17.08 26.33
N PRO A 169 0.91 16.22 26.92
CA PRO A 169 0.55 14.83 27.19
C PRO A 169 -0.69 14.63 28.07
N GLU A 170 -0.95 15.55 29.02
CA GLU A 170 -2.09 15.45 29.93
C GLU A 170 -3.41 15.74 29.19
N THR A 171 -3.41 16.77 28.35
CA THR A 171 -4.55 17.09 27.49
C THR A 171 -4.75 16.05 26.40
N ALA A 172 -3.68 15.54 25.78
CA ALA A 172 -3.73 14.47 24.79
C ALA A 172 -4.35 13.18 25.37
N LEU A 173 -4.02 12.84 26.62
CA LEU A 173 -4.62 11.69 27.32
C LEU A 173 -6.12 11.88 27.55
N ARG A 174 -6.54 13.07 28.01
CA ARG A 174 -7.97 13.38 28.21
C ARG A 174 -8.76 13.30 26.91
N LEU A 175 -8.24 13.90 25.84
CA LEU A 175 -8.85 13.89 24.51
C LEU A 175 -8.91 12.48 23.91
N GLY A 176 -7.89 11.65 24.15
CA GLY A 176 -7.89 10.24 23.76
C GLY A 176 -9.04 9.46 24.39
N GLY A 177 -9.27 9.62 25.69
CA GLY A 177 -10.41 9.01 26.38
C GLY A 177 -11.76 9.48 25.82
N THR A 178 -11.89 10.76 25.43
CA THR A 178 -13.11 11.26 24.78
C THR A 178 -13.32 10.67 23.39
N ALA A 179 -12.25 10.53 22.60
CA ALA A 179 -12.31 9.95 21.26
C ALA A 179 -12.80 8.49 21.29
N GLN A 180 -12.34 7.72 22.28
CA GLN A 180 -12.53 6.28 22.36
C GLN A 180 -13.77 5.86 23.17
N ALA A 181 -14.41 6.79 23.88
CA ALA A 181 -15.58 6.49 24.71
C ALA A 181 -16.78 5.95 23.89
N HIS A 182 -17.27 4.76 24.24
CA HIS A 182 -18.57 4.29 23.80
C HIS A 182 -19.67 5.06 24.53
N THR A 183 -20.29 6.03 23.86
CA THR A 183 -21.56 6.56 24.34
C THR A 183 -22.66 5.54 24.02
N VAL A 184 -23.08 4.75 25.01
CA VAL A 184 -24.39 4.11 24.95
C VAL A 184 -25.41 5.25 24.87
N PRO A 185 -26.25 5.36 23.81
CA PRO A 185 -27.32 6.33 23.84
C PRO A 185 -28.26 5.90 24.97
N VAL A 186 -28.22 6.63 26.08
CA VAL A 186 -29.30 6.55 27.08
C VAL A 186 -30.57 6.94 26.32
N PRO A 187 -31.60 6.08 26.24
CA PRO A 187 -32.86 6.47 25.66
C PRO A 187 -33.31 7.73 26.39
N ALA A 188 -33.62 8.79 25.65
CA ALA A 188 -34.16 10.00 26.23
C ALA A 188 -35.36 9.61 27.10
N ALA A 189 -35.21 9.79 28.42
CA ALA A 189 -36.33 9.67 29.33
C ALA A 189 -37.43 10.63 28.84
N PRO A 190 -38.72 10.25 28.96
CA PRO A 190 -39.81 11.14 28.57
C PRO A 190 -39.63 12.47 29.31
N ARG A 191 -39.59 13.57 28.55
CA ARG A 191 -39.58 14.92 29.14
C ARG A 191 -40.80 15.04 30.06
N PRO A 192 -40.64 15.38 31.35
CA PRO A 192 -41.74 15.92 32.13
C PRO A 192 -42.12 17.28 31.54
N ASP A 193 -43.42 17.56 31.53
CA ASP A 193 -43.98 18.84 31.07
C ASP A 193 -43.36 20.04 31.81
N PRO A 194 -43.29 21.22 31.18
CA PRO A 194 -42.65 22.40 31.76
C PRO A 194 -43.51 22.98 32.90
N GLU A 195 -42.98 22.98 34.11
CA GLU A 195 -43.55 23.71 35.25
C GLU A 195 -43.00 25.15 35.29
N PRO A 196 -43.82 26.18 35.63
CA PRO A 196 -43.42 27.58 35.53
C PRO A 196 -42.53 28.03 36.71
N PRO A 197 -41.71 29.09 36.56
CA PRO A 197 -40.76 29.51 37.58
C PRO A 197 -41.44 30.36 38.68
N PRO A 198 -40.98 30.27 39.94
CA PRO A 198 -40.49 31.52 40.56
C PRO A 198 -39.32 31.41 41.55
N THR A 199 -38.41 32.39 41.41
CA THR A 199 -37.86 33.34 42.41
C THR A 199 -36.72 32.90 43.39
N PRO A 200 -35.70 33.76 43.62
CA PRO A 200 -34.42 33.39 44.26
C PRO A 200 -34.36 33.73 45.76
N ALA A 201 -33.48 33.04 46.50
CA ALA A 201 -33.11 33.40 47.87
C ALA A 201 -31.62 33.12 48.18
N GLY A 202 -30.84 34.21 48.29
CA GLY A 202 -29.93 34.58 49.38
C GLY A 202 -28.79 33.68 49.91
N PRO A 203 -27.77 34.27 50.59
CA PRO A 203 -26.38 33.78 50.56
C PRO A 203 -25.74 33.37 51.91
N GLY A 204 -24.62 32.63 51.81
CA GLY A 204 -23.49 32.58 52.77
C GLY A 204 -23.31 31.25 53.53
N PRO A 205 -22.16 31.00 54.23
CA PRO A 205 -20.84 31.65 54.23
C PRO A 205 -19.64 30.65 54.08
N ALA A 206 -18.41 31.15 54.25
CA ALA A 206 -17.12 30.58 53.83
C ALA A 206 -16.25 29.90 54.93
N ALA A 207 -15.34 29.01 54.46
CA ALA A 207 -13.96 28.64 54.94
C ALA A 207 -13.79 28.00 56.36
N PRO A 208 -12.65 27.33 56.76
CA PRO A 208 -11.27 27.39 56.21
C PRO A 208 -10.35 26.10 56.24
N PHE A 209 -9.24 26.20 55.48
CA PHE A 209 -7.82 25.75 55.65
C PHE A 209 -7.33 24.39 56.24
N GLY A 210 -6.28 23.85 55.59
CA GLY A 210 -5.10 23.14 56.18
C GLY A 210 -4.88 21.70 55.67
N GLY A 211 -3.71 21.21 55.23
CA GLY A 211 -2.33 21.72 55.27
C GLY A 211 -1.34 20.89 54.40
N ARG A 212 -0.09 21.38 54.36
CA ARG A 212 1.08 20.92 53.58
C ARG A 212 1.75 19.64 54.14
N VAL A 213 2.49 18.93 53.28
CA VAL A 213 3.89 18.51 53.56
C VAL A 213 4.75 18.68 52.30
N ASP A 214 6.00 19.04 52.56
CA ASP A 214 7.09 19.54 51.71
C ASP A 214 8.14 18.44 51.47
N TYR A 215 8.82 18.43 50.32
CA TYR A 215 10.10 17.75 50.14
C TYR A 215 11.00 18.59 49.24
N THR A 216 11.87 19.36 49.89
CA THR A 216 13.09 19.90 49.29
C THR A 216 14.16 18.80 49.26
N HIS A 217 14.97 18.76 48.20
CA HIS A 217 16.32 18.19 48.29
C HIS A 217 17.34 19.12 47.57
N PRO A 218 18.59 19.18 48.08
CA PRO A 218 19.53 20.26 47.85
C PRO A 218 20.56 19.92 46.75
N GLY A 219 20.89 20.88 45.88
CA GLY A 219 21.93 20.62 44.88
C GLY A 219 22.24 21.69 43.84
N ARG A 220 21.71 22.92 43.92
CA ARG A 220 22.14 24.02 43.03
C ARG A 220 22.48 25.26 43.83
N ARG A 221 23.80 25.54 43.91
CA ARG A 221 24.31 26.85 44.33
C ARG A 221 23.94 27.89 43.26
N PRO A 222 23.40 29.06 43.64
CA PRO A 222 23.08 30.13 42.72
C PRO A 222 24.30 31.04 42.49
N ALA A 223 24.54 31.40 41.23
CA ALA A 223 25.31 32.60 40.89
C ALA A 223 24.31 33.73 40.59
N ALA A 224 24.60 34.90 41.16
CA ALA A 224 23.73 36.08 41.24
C ALA A 224 23.54 36.79 39.88
N PRO A 225 22.48 37.62 39.75
CA PRO A 225 22.10 38.26 38.50
C PRO A 225 22.88 39.57 38.29
N VAL A 226 23.39 39.80 37.08
CA VAL A 226 23.83 41.13 36.62
C VAL A 226 23.25 41.34 35.22
N GLY A 227 22.47 42.42 35.09
CA GLY A 227 21.71 42.77 33.90
C GLY A 227 22.56 43.02 32.65
N GLY A 228 21.95 42.73 31.51
CA GLY A 228 22.49 42.97 30.18
C GLY A 228 21.82 42.05 29.17
N HIS A 229 21.07 42.62 28.23
CA HIS A 229 20.32 41.91 27.19
C HIS A 229 21.16 40.87 26.41
N PRO A 230 20.61 39.69 26.09
CA PRO A 230 21.15 38.84 25.04
C PRO A 230 20.08 38.58 23.96
N TYR A 231 19.61 39.64 23.29
CA TYR A 231 19.24 39.50 21.88
C TYR A 231 20.43 39.96 21.05
N ALA A 232 21.48 39.14 21.05
CA ALA A 232 22.43 39.11 19.95
C ALA A 232 22.09 37.84 19.17
N THR A 233 21.39 38.02 18.05
CA THR A 233 21.19 36.97 17.05
C THR A 233 22.57 36.42 16.64
N PRO A 234 22.79 35.09 16.62
CA PRO A 234 23.97 34.54 15.99
C PRO A 234 23.95 34.97 14.51
N PRO A 235 25.09 35.37 13.92
CA PRO A 235 25.14 35.64 12.49
C PRO A 235 24.75 34.36 11.73
N PRO A 236 24.04 34.48 10.59
CA PRO A 236 23.63 33.32 9.81
C PRO A 236 24.86 32.50 9.41
N ALA A 237 24.83 31.21 9.70
CA ALA A 237 25.84 30.28 9.21
C ALA A 237 25.90 30.37 7.68
N ALA A 238 27.11 30.50 7.13
CA ALA A 238 27.31 30.48 5.69
C ALA A 238 26.70 29.19 5.09
N PRO A 239 26.09 29.25 3.90
CA PRO A 239 25.54 28.06 3.25
C PRO A 239 26.64 27.02 3.10
N ALA A 240 26.39 25.81 3.59
CA ALA A 240 27.29 24.69 3.37
C ALA A 240 27.53 24.50 1.87
N PRO A 241 28.76 24.17 1.42
CA PRO A 241 28.99 23.80 0.03
C PRO A 241 28.06 22.65 -0.36
N PRO A 242 27.61 22.56 -1.62
CA PRO A 242 26.74 21.48 -2.07
C PRO A 242 27.40 20.14 -1.71
N ALA A 243 26.71 19.36 -0.88
CA ALA A 243 27.19 18.05 -0.49
C ALA A 243 27.41 17.23 -1.76
N ALA A 244 28.58 16.58 -1.88
CA ALA A 244 28.80 15.59 -2.92
C ALA A 244 27.66 14.56 -2.88
N PRO A 245 27.19 14.04 -4.03
CA PRO A 245 26.13 13.05 -4.05
C PRO A 245 26.50 11.88 -3.15
N ALA A 246 25.61 11.54 -2.20
CA ALA A 246 25.84 10.45 -1.28
C ALA A 246 26.02 9.14 -2.06
N VAL A 247 27.05 8.36 -1.71
CA VAL A 247 27.29 7.07 -2.34
C VAL A 247 26.17 6.12 -1.88
N PRO A 248 25.43 5.47 -2.81
CA PRO A 248 24.35 4.56 -2.45
C PRO A 248 24.86 3.40 -1.58
N VAL A 249 24.07 3.01 -0.57
CA VAL A 249 24.37 1.89 0.32
C VAL A 249 23.15 0.96 0.36
N ALA A 250 23.40 -0.35 0.24
CA ALA A 250 22.32 -1.34 0.33
C ALA A 250 21.70 -1.38 1.74
N GLY A 251 20.38 -1.32 1.79
CA GLY A 251 19.59 -1.28 3.03
C GLY A 251 19.68 0.06 3.76
N ASP A 252 19.82 1.17 3.02
CA ASP A 252 19.82 2.53 3.59
C ASP A 252 18.41 3.06 3.94
N ALA A 253 17.37 2.48 3.33
CA ALA A 253 15.98 2.76 3.65
C ALA A 253 15.62 2.38 5.10
N SER A 254 14.55 2.98 5.62
CA SER A 254 14.04 2.64 6.96
C SER A 254 13.43 1.24 7.00
N GLY A 255 13.52 0.58 8.15
CA GLY A 255 13.00 -0.78 8.35
C GLY A 255 13.60 -1.44 9.59
N TRP A 256 12.90 -2.44 10.11
CA TRP A 256 13.25 -3.14 11.35
C TRP A 256 14.28 -4.25 11.12
N SER A 257 14.30 -4.81 9.90
CA SER A 257 15.24 -5.85 9.48
C SER A 257 15.99 -5.44 8.22
N MET A 258 17.15 -6.05 7.97
CA MET A 258 17.88 -5.83 6.72
C MET A 258 17.01 -6.15 5.48
N GLU A 259 16.25 -7.24 5.56
CA GLU A 259 15.37 -7.68 4.47
C GLU A 259 14.27 -6.65 4.17
N GLU A 260 13.64 -6.09 5.20
CA GLU A 260 12.63 -5.03 5.05
C GLU A 260 13.23 -3.73 4.49
N ARG A 261 14.44 -3.35 4.93
CA ARG A 261 15.13 -2.17 4.38
C ARG A 261 15.46 -2.33 2.90
N LEU A 262 15.96 -3.50 2.49
CA LEU A 262 16.21 -3.80 1.09
C LEU A 262 14.92 -3.77 0.26
N HIS A 263 13.83 -4.32 0.77
CA HIS A 263 12.52 -4.23 0.13
C HIS A 263 12.06 -2.77 -0.03
N ASN A 264 12.13 -1.98 1.04
CA ASN A 264 11.73 -0.57 1.03
C ASN A 264 12.60 0.27 0.10
N GLN A 265 13.89 -0.06 -0.01
CA GLN A 265 14.79 0.60 -0.95
C GLN A 265 14.43 0.28 -2.40
N VAL A 266 14.17 -0.99 -2.74
CA VAL A 266 13.67 -1.36 -4.08
C VAL A 266 12.33 -0.67 -4.39
N TRP A 267 11.44 -0.56 -3.40
CA TRP A 267 10.18 0.17 -3.54
C TRP A 267 10.40 1.68 -3.80
N GLY A 268 11.36 2.29 -3.10
CA GLY A 268 11.78 3.68 -3.34
C GLY A 268 12.31 3.89 -4.76
N MET A 269 13.22 3.00 -5.21
CA MET A 269 13.74 3.04 -6.59
C MET A 269 12.63 2.91 -7.63
N PHE A 270 11.61 2.08 -7.37
CA PHE A 270 10.43 1.95 -8.23
C PHE A 270 9.64 3.25 -8.31
N GLU A 271 9.38 3.90 -7.17
CA GLU A 271 8.69 5.19 -7.10
C GLU A 271 9.46 6.30 -7.80
N ASP A 272 10.76 6.40 -7.53
CA ASP A 272 11.63 7.45 -8.05
C ASP A 272 11.75 7.35 -9.58
N LEU A 273 11.88 6.14 -10.12
CA LEU A 273 11.86 5.93 -11.57
C LEU A 273 10.52 6.33 -12.19
N ALA A 274 9.39 5.96 -11.56
CA ALA A 274 8.06 6.35 -12.02
C ALA A 274 7.93 7.88 -12.06
N ARG A 275 8.38 8.57 -11.01
CA ARG A 275 8.31 10.04 -10.89
C ARG A 275 9.25 10.76 -11.84
N ALA A 276 10.47 10.27 -12.04
CA ALA A 276 11.44 10.85 -12.96
C ALA A 276 10.92 10.78 -14.41
N VAL A 277 10.39 9.63 -14.82
CA VAL A 277 9.79 9.47 -16.16
C VAL A 277 8.51 10.32 -16.31
N ALA A 278 7.67 10.42 -15.29
CA ALA A 278 6.50 11.31 -15.32
C ALA A 278 6.89 12.79 -15.47
N ALA A 279 7.94 13.23 -14.75
CA ALA A 279 8.46 14.59 -14.86
C ALA A 279 9.03 14.87 -16.26
N TYR A 280 9.76 13.91 -16.83
CA TYR A 280 10.26 13.99 -18.20
C TYR A 280 9.11 14.09 -19.23
N ARG A 281 8.17 13.14 -19.20
CA ARG A 281 7.01 13.12 -20.11
C ARG A 281 6.19 14.41 -20.03
N GLY A 282 5.91 14.89 -18.83
CA GLY A 282 5.18 16.14 -18.62
C GLY A 282 5.95 17.39 -19.08
N ALA A 283 7.29 17.39 -18.99
CA ALA A 283 8.11 18.49 -19.51
C ALA A 283 8.13 18.51 -21.05
N VAL A 284 8.15 17.33 -21.69
CA VAL A 284 8.04 17.19 -23.15
C VAL A 284 6.66 17.67 -23.63
N GLU A 285 5.58 17.18 -23.00
CA GLU A 285 4.20 17.61 -23.32
C GLU A 285 4.03 19.12 -23.18
N PHE A 286 4.55 19.72 -22.10
CA PHE A 286 4.53 21.17 -21.93
C PHE A 286 5.30 21.91 -23.05
N ALA A 287 6.43 21.38 -23.48
CA ALA A 287 7.21 21.96 -24.57
C ALA A 287 6.44 21.87 -25.90
N GLU A 288 5.75 20.76 -26.16
CA GLU A 288 4.90 20.57 -27.34
C GLU A 288 3.73 21.55 -27.36
N ASP A 289 2.95 21.63 -26.28
CA ASP A 289 1.83 22.56 -26.10
C ASP A 289 2.26 24.03 -26.26
N ARG A 290 3.46 24.34 -25.77
CA ARG A 290 4.03 25.68 -25.92
C ARG A 290 4.36 25.96 -27.38
N ARG A 291 5.00 25.00 -28.06
CA ARG A 291 5.36 25.13 -29.48
C ARG A 291 4.10 25.28 -30.33
N GLU A 292 3.06 24.48 -30.10
CA GLU A 292 1.79 24.57 -30.82
C GLU A 292 1.16 25.95 -30.68
N ARG A 293 1.04 26.49 -29.46
CA ARG A 293 0.54 27.86 -29.23
C ARG A 293 1.37 28.94 -29.91
N GLU A 294 2.69 28.80 -29.90
CA GLU A 294 3.58 29.75 -30.59
C GLU A 294 3.40 29.68 -32.13
N LEU A 295 3.16 28.49 -32.69
CA LEU A 295 2.88 28.29 -34.11
C LEU A 295 1.51 28.84 -34.52
N ASP A 296 0.48 28.61 -33.71
CA ASP A 296 -0.87 29.13 -33.94
C ASP A 296 -0.89 30.66 -33.92
N ALA A 297 -0.21 31.29 -32.96
CA ALA A 297 -0.08 32.74 -32.90
C ALA A 297 0.55 33.35 -34.17
N VAL A 298 1.52 32.65 -34.79
CA VAL A 298 2.12 33.07 -36.07
C VAL A 298 1.13 32.94 -37.24
N LEU A 299 0.18 32.01 -37.17
CA LEU A 299 -0.86 31.82 -38.19
C LEU A 299 -2.03 32.81 -38.07
N GLU A 300 -2.32 33.28 -36.85
CA GLU A 300 -3.38 34.25 -36.56
C GLU A 300 -3.08 35.67 -37.05
N ASP A 301 -1.82 36.13 -37.00
CA ASP A 301 -1.45 37.48 -37.47
C ASP A 301 -1.29 37.52 -39.01
N PRO A 302 -2.19 38.22 -39.75
CA PRO A 302 -2.13 38.30 -41.20
C PRO A 302 -0.82 38.90 -41.76
N ARG A 303 -0.08 39.69 -40.94
CA ARG A 303 1.20 40.31 -41.33
C ARG A 303 2.40 39.38 -41.21
N THR A 304 2.28 38.34 -40.40
CA THR A 304 3.35 37.35 -40.14
C THR A 304 3.05 35.98 -40.75
N ARG A 305 1.96 35.88 -41.53
CA ARG A 305 1.51 34.61 -42.11
C ARG A 305 2.47 34.06 -43.18
N THR A 306 3.06 34.95 -43.98
CA THR A 306 3.97 34.64 -45.09
C THR A 306 5.17 35.59 -45.11
N GLY A 307 6.37 35.06 -45.36
CA GLY A 307 7.61 35.83 -45.42
C GLY A 307 8.68 35.38 -44.41
N GLN A 308 9.83 36.04 -44.43
CA GLN A 308 11.02 35.66 -43.63
C GLN A 308 10.76 35.73 -42.12
N GLY A 309 10.08 36.77 -41.62
CA GLY A 309 9.76 36.89 -40.19
C GLY A 309 8.86 35.75 -39.66
N ALA A 310 7.99 35.19 -40.52
CA ALA A 310 7.20 34.01 -40.21
C ALA A 310 8.08 32.76 -40.06
N ALA A 311 9.07 32.61 -40.95
CA ALA A 311 10.01 31.50 -40.91
C ALA A 311 10.92 31.60 -39.67
N ASP A 312 11.42 32.79 -39.36
CA ASP A 312 12.27 33.05 -38.19
C ASP A 312 11.51 32.78 -36.88
N ALA A 313 10.22 33.17 -36.79
CA ALA A 313 9.40 32.90 -35.61
C ALA A 313 9.16 31.40 -35.38
N ARG A 314 8.88 30.64 -36.45
CA ARG A 314 8.72 29.17 -36.38
C ARG A 314 10.04 28.47 -36.02
N ALA A 315 11.16 28.94 -36.57
CA ALA A 315 12.49 28.45 -36.23
C ALA A 315 12.80 28.69 -34.75
N ALA A 316 12.56 29.90 -34.25
CA ALA A 316 12.78 30.24 -32.85
C ALA A 316 11.87 29.45 -31.89
N ALA A 317 10.62 29.17 -32.27
CA ALA A 317 9.72 28.30 -31.50
C ALA A 317 10.24 26.86 -31.44
N SER A 318 10.77 26.35 -32.56
CA SER A 318 11.37 25.01 -32.65
C SER A 318 12.66 24.91 -31.81
N GLU A 319 13.52 25.93 -31.85
CA GLU A 319 14.74 26.00 -31.03
C GLU A 319 14.42 26.02 -29.52
N ARG A 320 13.38 26.77 -29.11
CA ARG A 320 12.91 26.77 -27.72
C ARG A 320 12.37 25.41 -27.29
N TYR A 321 11.60 24.76 -28.15
CA TYR A 321 11.11 23.39 -27.92
C TYR A 321 12.29 22.43 -27.71
N GLU A 322 13.25 22.41 -28.64
CA GLU A 322 14.44 21.55 -28.54
C GLU A 322 15.23 21.82 -27.26
N THR A 323 15.39 23.09 -26.88
CA THR A 323 16.07 23.48 -25.64
C THR A 323 15.36 22.95 -24.39
N LEU A 324 14.02 23.01 -24.34
CA LEU A 324 13.25 22.50 -23.21
C LEU A 324 13.32 20.98 -23.11
N VAL A 325 13.17 20.27 -24.24
CA VAL A 325 13.27 18.81 -24.31
C VAL A 325 14.69 18.36 -23.92
N ALA A 326 15.73 19.03 -24.40
CA ALA A 326 17.11 18.71 -24.03
C ALA A 326 17.35 18.83 -22.52
N ARG A 327 16.85 19.91 -21.88
CA ARG A 327 16.94 20.07 -20.41
C ARG A 327 16.16 19.02 -19.64
N ALA A 328 14.99 18.62 -20.13
CA ALA A 328 14.21 17.54 -19.54
C ALA A 328 14.96 16.20 -19.64
N GLN A 329 15.57 15.91 -20.79
CA GLN A 329 16.39 14.71 -20.98
C GLN A 329 17.61 14.72 -20.04
N GLU A 330 18.34 15.84 -19.93
CA GLU A 330 19.47 15.97 -19.00
C GLU A 330 19.08 15.76 -17.53
N ALA A 331 17.85 16.12 -17.14
CA ALA A 331 17.33 15.83 -15.81
C ALA A 331 17.07 14.33 -15.63
N LEU A 332 16.37 13.72 -16.58
CA LEU A 332 16.09 12.29 -16.57
C LEU A 332 17.38 11.46 -16.54
N ASP A 333 18.36 11.78 -17.38
CA ASP A 333 19.63 11.06 -17.45
C ASP A 333 20.39 11.07 -16.12
N ARG A 334 20.32 12.18 -15.37
CA ARG A 334 20.93 12.28 -14.03
C ARG A 334 20.21 11.39 -13.02
N ASP A 335 18.88 11.39 -13.03
CA ASP A 335 18.07 10.55 -12.14
C ASP A 335 18.27 9.06 -12.45
N LEU A 336 18.32 8.69 -13.73
CA LEU A 336 18.61 7.33 -14.18
C LEU A 336 20.03 6.89 -13.79
N ALA A 337 21.03 7.76 -13.88
CA ALA A 337 22.40 7.46 -13.46
C ALA A 337 22.48 7.19 -11.94
N GLN A 338 21.72 7.95 -11.13
CA GLN A 338 21.61 7.74 -9.69
C GLN A 338 20.95 6.39 -9.37
N LEU A 339 19.80 6.09 -9.98
CA LEU A 339 19.07 4.84 -9.78
C LEU A 339 19.88 3.62 -10.26
N ALA A 340 20.63 3.75 -11.35
CA ALA A 340 21.56 2.72 -11.81
C ALA A 340 22.74 2.52 -10.86
N ALA A 341 23.20 3.57 -10.16
CA ALA A 341 24.20 3.43 -9.10
C ALA A 341 23.63 2.71 -7.88
N GLU A 342 22.41 3.02 -7.49
CA GLU A 342 21.71 2.36 -6.39
C GLU A 342 21.45 0.88 -6.68
N SER A 343 20.91 0.56 -7.87
CA SER A 343 20.69 -0.81 -8.33
C SER A 343 21.95 -1.68 -8.25
N ARG A 344 23.12 -1.14 -8.64
CA ARG A 344 24.40 -1.86 -8.59
C ARG A 344 24.82 -2.26 -7.16
N VAL A 345 24.33 -1.56 -6.14
CA VAL A 345 24.64 -1.85 -4.74
C VAL A 345 23.55 -2.72 -4.11
N VAL A 346 22.28 -2.46 -4.43
CA VAL A 346 21.13 -3.19 -3.88
C VAL A 346 21.02 -4.60 -4.44
N GLU A 347 21.12 -4.78 -5.76
CA GLU A 347 20.87 -6.06 -6.44
C GLU A 347 21.75 -7.21 -5.91
N PRO A 348 23.07 -7.04 -5.69
CA PRO A 348 23.90 -8.10 -5.11
C PRO A 348 23.64 -8.37 -3.62
N ALA A 349 23.02 -7.42 -2.90
CA ALA A 349 22.70 -7.55 -1.49
C ALA A 349 21.36 -8.27 -1.23
N LEU A 350 20.56 -8.48 -2.28
CA LEU A 350 19.25 -9.13 -2.14
C LEU A 350 19.39 -10.59 -1.66
N PRO A 351 18.63 -11.03 -0.65
CA PRO A 351 18.61 -12.42 -0.21
C PRO A 351 17.95 -13.32 -1.27
N PRO A 352 18.09 -14.66 -1.20
CA PRO A 352 17.54 -15.58 -2.20
C PRO A 352 16.07 -15.32 -2.56
N ALA A 353 15.22 -14.99 -1.58
CA ALA A 353 13.82 -14.71 -1.81
C ALA A 353 13.57 -13.55 -2.80
N MET A 354 14.39 -12.50 -2.73
CA MET A 354 14.29 -11.28 -3.53
C MET A 354 15.28 -11.24 -4.72
N ALA A 355 16.30 -12.10 -4.74
CA ALA A 355 17.32 -12.13 -5.78
C ALA A 355 16.87 -12.88 -7.05
N GLY A 356 17.35 -12.44 -8.22
CA GLY A 356 17.20 -13.16 -9.49
C GLY A 356 17.86 -14.55 -9.44
N TRP A 357 17.48 -15.46 -10.35
CA TRP A 357 18.04 -16.83 -10.40
C TRP A 357 19.49 -16.88 -10.90
N GLU A 358 19.92 -15.82 -11.56
CA GLU A 358 21.29 -15.54 -11.98
C GLU A 358 22.19 -15.11 -10.81
N SER A 359 21.62 -14.72 -9.66
CA SER A 359 22.39 -14.25 -8.52
C SER A 359 23.25 -15.38 -7.93
N PRO A 360 24.53 -15.09 -7.60
CA PRO A 360 25.42 -16.08 -6.99
C PRO A 360 24.96 -16.54 -5.60
N VAL A 361 24.02 -15.82 -4.97
CA VAL A 361 23.43 -16.18 -3.67
C VAL A 361 22.81 -17.59 -3.69
N TRP A 362 22.38 -18.06 -4.86
CA TRP A 362 21.81 -19.39 -5.03
C TRP A 362 22.84 -20.53 -5.03
N HIS A 363 24.12 -20.26 -5.30
CA HIS A 363 25.15 -21.31 -5.33
C HIS A 363 25.40 -21.94 -3.96
N ALA A 364 25.24 -21.15 -2.89
CA ALA A 364 25.36 -21.61 -1.51
C ALA A 364 23.98 -21.81 -0.83
N TYR A 365 22.91 -21.95 -1.63
CA TYR A 365 21.53 -21.97 -1.13
C TYR A 365 21.33 -22.98 0.01
N ARG A 366 20.61 -22.52 1.03
CA ARG A 366 20.10 -23.30 2.16
C ARG A 366 18.64 -22.91 2.38
N PRO A 367 17.73 -23.87 2.59
CA PRO A 367 16.34 -23.57 2.96
C PRO A 367 16.32 -22.70 4.23
N PRO A 368 15.48 -21.65 4.27
CA PRO A 368 15.45 -20.73 5.40
C PRO A 368 14.74 -21.36 6.60
N GLU A 369 14.97 -20.81 7.80
CA GLU A 369 14.29 -21.23 9.03
C GLU A 369 12.97 -20.47 9.27
N GLN A 370 12.86 -19.27 8.69
CA GLN A 370 11.69 -18.39 8.80
C GLN A 370 11.18 -18.03 7.40
N PRO A 371 9.87 -17.76 7.24
CA PRO A 371 9.34 -17.26 5.98
C PRO A 371 9.96 -15.88 5.66
N PRO A 372 10.18 -15.56 4.38
CA PRO A 372 10.77 -14.28 3.99
C PRO A 372 9.72 -13.18 4.05
N PHE A 373 10.18 -11.93 4.08
CA PHE A 373 9.33 -10.75 4.04
C PHE A 373 8.67 -10.54 2.67
N ALA A 374 9.42 -10.78 1.59
CA ALA A 374 8.92 -10.65 0.21
C ALA A 374 9.61 -11.63 -0.73
N VAL A 375 9.00 -11.83 -1.90
CA VAL A 375 9.51 -12.68 -2.97
C VAL A 375 9.55 -11.93 -4.30
N ARG A 376 10.58 -12.15 -5.10
CA ARG A 376 10.66 -11.60 -6.47
C ARG A 376 9.83 -12.42 -7.44
N LEU A 377 8.92 -11.76 -8.15
CA LEU A 377 8.14 -12.34 -9.24
C LEU A 377 8.71 -12.06 -10.63
N GLY A 378 9.66 -11.15 -10.78
CA GLY A 378 10.21 -10.77 -12.08
C GLY A 378 10.82 -9.38 -12.00
N ASP A 379 10.88 -8.70 -13.13
CA ASP A 379 11.45 -7.37 -13.25
C ASP A 379 10.51 -6.41 -13.97
N LEU A 380 10.55 -5.14 -13.58
CA LEU A 380 9.81 -4.05 -14.20
C LEU A 380 10.78 -3.13 -14.93
N ARG A 381 10.35 -2.65 -16.09
CA ARG A 381 11.07 -1.65 -16.89
C ARG A 381 10.12 -0.64 -17.50
N LEU A 382 10.64 0.57 -17.73
CA LEU A 382 10.01 1.60 -18.56
C LEU A 382 10.79 1.76 -19.88
N PRO A 383 10.11 2.12 -20.99
CA PRO A 383 10.77 2.34 -22.29
C PRO A 383 11.89 3.37 -22.25
N GLU A 384 11.77 4.39 -21.42
CA GLU A 384 12.76 5.46 -21.23
C GLU A 384 14.04 5.01 -20.53
N ALA A 385 14.00 3.85 -19.84
CA ALA A 385 15.11 3.31 -19.07
C ALA A 385 15.31 1.81 -19.36
N PRO A 386 15.63 1.41 -20.61
CA PRO A 386 15.61 0.01 -21.02
C PRO A 386 16.67 -0.86 -20.30
N GLU A 387 17.74 -0.24 -19.82
CA GLU A 387 18.85 -0.89 -19.12
C GLU A 387 18.59 -1.05 -17.61
N LEU A 388 17.74 -0.22 -17.01
CA LEU A 388 17.45 -0.24 -15.58
C LEU A 388 16.29 -1.19 -15.28
N ARG A 389 16.56 -2.24 -14.51
CA ARG A 389 15.55 -3.22 -14.08
C ARG A 389 15.21 -3.02 -12.62
N ILE A 390 13.93 -2.86 -12.32
CA ILE A 390 13.42 -2.79 -10.96
C ILE A 390 12.87 -4.17 -10.58
N PRO A 391 13.40 -4.84 -9.55
CA PRO A 391 12.85 -6.10 -9.08
C PRO A 391 11.38 -5.97 -8.66
N MET A 392 10.49 -6.77 -9.23
CA MET A 392 9.09 -6.85 -8.82
C MET A 392 8.97 -7.70 -7.57
N LEU A 393 8.99 -7.07 -6.40
CA LEU A 393 8.87 -7.73 -5.11
C LEU A 393 7.42 -7.71 -4.61
N VAL A 394 6.91 -8.86 -4.18
CA VAL A 394 5.59 -8.97 -3.51
C VAL A 394 5.76 -9.50 -2.10
N ARG A 395 5.03 -8.92 -1.15
CA ARG A 395 5.10 -9.32 0.26
C ARG A 395 4.52 -10.72 0.47
N LEU A 396 5.04 -11.41 1.48
CA LEU A 396 4.50 -12.67 1.96
C LEU A 396 3.84 -12.48 3.35
N PRO A 397 2.74 -13.21 3.65
CA PRO A 397 2.02 -14.13 2.75
C PRO A 397 1.39 -13.38 1.55
N LEU A 398 1.17 -14.07 0.43
CA LEU A 398 0.66 -13.44 -0.79
C LEU A 398 -0.74 -12.87 -0.54
N GLU A 399 -0.89 -11.54 -0.55
CA GLU A 399 -2.19 -10.88 -0.37
C GLU A 399 -3.15 -11.16 -1.53
N ARG A 400 -2.61 -11.37 -2.73
CA ARG A 400 -3.35 -11.74 -3.93
C ARG A 400 -2.72 -12.98 -4.54
N GLY A 401 -3.55 -13.91 -4.99
CA GLY A 401 -3.08 -15.00 -5.83
C GLY A 401 -2.55 -14.51 -7.17
N LEU A 402 -1.89 -15.38 -7.92
CA LEU A 402 -1.25 -15.04 -9.19
C LEU A 402 -2.07 -15.56 -10.37
N TRP A 403 -2.24 -14.74 -11.40
CA TRP A 403 -2.76 -15.15 -12.70
C TRP A 403 -1.60 -15.11 -13.71
N ILE A 404 -1.20 -16.26 -14.24
CA ILE A 404 -0.22 -16.35 -15.31
C ILE A 404 -0.96 -16.44 -16.64
N ASP A 405 -0.81 -15.39 -17.45
CA ASP A 405 -1.52 -15.31 -18.72
C ASP A 405 -0.99 -16.31 -19.74
N ALA A 406 -1.87 -17.16 -20.24
CA ALA A 406 -1.59 -18.14 -21.29
C ALA A 406 -2.22 -17.76 -22.65
N GLY A 407 -2.80 -16.56 -22.74
CA GLY A 407 -3.60 -16.06 -23.86
C GLY A 407 -2.90 -15.02 -24.74
N ARG A 408 -3.51 -13.85 -24.94
CA ARG A 408 -2.92 -12.79 -25.76
C ARG A 408 -1.99 -11.90 -24.92
N LEU A 409 -0.87 -11.53 -25.51
CA LEU A 409 0.05 -10.55 -24.95
C LEU A 409 -0.04 -9.24 -25.73
N SER A 410 0.20 -8.13 -25.04
CA SER A 410 0.27 -6.78 -25.58
C SER A 410 1.69 -6.49 -26.05
N ASP A 411 1.92 -6.56 -27.35
CA ASP A 411 3.19 -6.17 -27.97
C ASP A 411 3.08 -4.73 -28.48
N GLY A 412 3.33 -3.77 -27.59
CA GLY A 412 3.17 -2.34 -27.85
C GLY A 412 1.71 -1.98 -28.14
N GLU A 413 1.33 -1.95 -29.42
CA GLU A 413 -0.01 -1.61 -29.90
C GLU A 413 -0.81 -2.81 -30.44
N ARG A 414 -0.20 -4.00 -30.55
CA ARG A 414 -0.83 -5.18 -31.17
C ARG A 414 -0.95 -6.33 -30.17
N GLU A 415 -2.14 -6.92 -30.12
CA GLU A 415 -2.34 -8.18 -29.41
C GLU A 415 -1.93 -9.36 -30.30
N SER A 416 -1.04 -10.22 -29.78
CA SER A 416 -0.66 -11.46 -30.46
C SER A 416 -0.69 -12.64 -29.48
N ARG A 417 -0.88 -13.85 -30.00
CA ARG A 417 -0.76 -15.10 -29.24
C ARG A 417 0.45 -15.88 -29.76
N PRO A 418 1.65 -15.69 -29.17
CA PRO A 418 2.86 -16.39 -29.60
C PRO A 418 2.69 -17.90 -29.60
N ALA A 419 3.32 -18.58 -30.56
CA ALA A 419 3.36 -20.03 -30.58
C ALA A 419 4.06 -20.56 -29.32
N GLY A 420 3.50 -21.61 -28.70
CA GLY A 420 4.08 -22.21 -27.49
C GLY A 420 3.84 -21.45 -26.19
N LEU A 421 3.04 -20.36 -26.19
CA LEU A 421 2.81 -19.54 -25.00
C LEU A 421 2.29 -20.33 -23.80
N ARG A 422 1.38 -21.29 -24.00
CA ARG A 422 0.87 -22.14 -22.92
C ARG A 422 1.98 -22.96 -22.23
N ALA A 423 2.95 -23.46 -22.99
CA ALA A 423 4.09 -24.18 -22.43
C ALA A 423 5.03 -23.25 -21.66
N LEU A 424 5.22 -22.02 -22.13
CA LEU A 424 5.95 -20.98 -21.40
C LEU A 424 5.23 -20.58 -20.11
N ALA A 425 3.89 -20.47 -20.13
CA ALA A 425 3.05 -20.21 -18.96
C ALA A 425 3.18 -21.33 -17.91
N ALA A 426 3.17 -22.60 -18.36
CA ALA A 426 3.43 -23.75 -17.51
C ALA A 426 4.83 -23.70 -16.87
N GLY A 427 5.85 -23.35 -17.66
CA GLY A 427 7.23 -23.18 -17.18
C GLY A 427 7.35 -22.06 -16.15
N SER A 428 6.69 -20.92 -16.40
CA SER A 428 6.63 -19.80 -15.46
C SER A 428 5.96 -20.21 -14.15
N ALA A 429 4.83 -20.91 -14.20
CA ALA A 429 4.15 -21.45 -13.02
C ALA A 429 5.05 -22.38 -12.21
N ALA A 430 5.76 -23.30 -12.87
CA ALA A 430 6.70 -24.20 -12.21
C ALA A 430 7.88 -23.45 -11.58
N LEU A 431 8.36 -22.39 -12.22
CA LEU A 431 9.46 -21.56 -11.72
C LEU A 431 9.05 -20.77 -10.48
N HIS A 432 7.88 -20.12 -10.49
CA HIS A 432 7.32 -19.44 -9.31
C HIS A 432 7.02 -20.41 -8.17
N THR A 433 6.46 -21.58 -8.47
CA THR A 433 6.22 -22.63 -7.49
C THR A 433 7.54 -23.10 -6.86
N THR A 434 8.59 -23.28 -7.67
CA THR A 434 9.93 -23.67 -7.19
C THR A 434 10.52 -22.61 -6.26
N ARG A 435 10.39 -21.32 -6.63
CA ARG A 435 10.83 -20.21 -5.77
C ARG A 435 10.08 -20.20 -4.45
N LEU A 436 8.75 -20.26 -4.47
CA LEU A 436 7.93 -20.25 -3.25
C LEU A 436 8.30 -21.41 -2.33
N LEU A 437 8.47 -22.63 -2.87
CA LEU A 437 8.92 -23.79 -2.10
C LEU A 437 10.34 -23.61 -1.51
N ALA A 438 11.24 -22.96 -2.24
CA ALA A 438 12.61 -22.75 -1.79
C ALA A 438 12.73 -21.68 -0.69
N VAL A 439 11.86 -20.68 -0.72
CA VAL A 439 11.96 -19.54 0.19
C VAL A 439 11.11 -19.73 1.45
N HIS A 440 10.26 -20.75 1.51
CA HIS A 440 9.58 -21.13 2.75
C HIS A 440 10.41 -22.11 3.59
N PRO A 441 10.25 -22.11 4.93
CA PRO A 441 10.85 -23.11 5.78
C PRO A 441 10.49 -24.54 5.34
N PRO A 442 11.35 -25.54 5.58
CA PRO A 442 11.04 -26.93 5.28
C PRO A 442 9.70 -27.35 5.91
N GLY A 443 8.75 -27.75 5.06
CA GLY A 443 7.40 -28.11 5.51
C GLY A 443 6.45 -26.94 5.77
N GLY A 444 6.90 -25.68 5.65
CA GLY A 444 6.08 -24.48 5.82
C GLY A 444 5.12 -24.20 4.65
N LEU A 445 5.31 -24.86 3.50
CA LEU A 445 4.42 -24.74 2.32
C LEU A 445 4.09 -26.11 1.73
N THR A 446 2.80 -26.38 1.54
CA THR A 446 2.27 -27.55 0.84
C THR A 446 1.68 -27.11 -0.51
N VAL A 447 2.17 -27.69 -1.60
CA VAL A 447 1.73 -27.35 -2.97
C VAL A 447 0.81 -28.42 -3.52
N HIS A 448 -0.41 -28.02 -3.92
CA HIS A 448 -1.38 -28.85 -4.65
C HIS A 448 -1.35 -28.46 -6.12
N LEU A 449 -1.25 -29.44 -7.02
CA LEU A 449 -1.28 -29.20 -8.47
C LEU A 449 -2.55 -29.80 -9.07
N LEU A 450 -3.39 -28.95 -9.65
CA LEU A 450 -4.50 -29.32 -10.52
C LEU A 450 -4.07 -29.15 -11.98
N ASP A 451 -3.96 -30.27 -12.69
CA ASP A 451 -3.62 -30.32 -14.12
C ASP A 451 -4.46 -31.43 -14.77
N PRO A 452 -5.77 -31.20 -14.98
CA PRO A 452 -6.70 -32.24 -15.38
C PRO A 452 -6.41 -32.83 -16.76
N ALA A 453 -5.83 -32.05 -17.69
CA ALA A 453 -5.40 -32.54 -18.99
C ALA A 453 -3.97 -33.09 -19.01
N GLY A 454 -3.18 -32.87 -17.95
CA GLY A 454 -1.78 -33.28 -17.89
C GLY A 454 -0.85 -32.46 -18.80
N SER A 455 -1.31 -31.31 -19.31
CA SER A 455 -0.56 -30.49 -20.27
C SER A 455 0.66 -29.81 -19.61
N GLY A 456 0.61 -29.62 -18.28
CA GLY A 456 1.71 -29.09 -17.47
C GLY A 456 2.71 -30.14 -16.98
N ALA A 457 2.48 -31.44 -17.24
CA ALA A 457 3.27 -32.52 -16.64
C ALA A 457 4.78 -32.38 -16.83
N ALA A 458 5.22 -31.92 -18.01
CA ALA A 458 6.63 -31.69 -18.31
C ALA A 458 7.24 -30.56 -17.47
N ALA A 459 6.53 -29.44 -17.32
CA ALA A 459 7.01 -28.28 -16.56
C ALA A 459 7.17 -28.60 -15.06
N PHE A 460 6.28 -29.43 -14.50
CA PHE A 460 6.30 -29.80 -13.09
C PHE A 460 7.05 -31.11 -12.78
N ALA A 461 7.67 -31.75 -13.76
CA ALA A 461 8.31 -33.07 -13.60
C ALA A 461 9.43 -33.07 -12.53
N GLY A 462 10.24 -32.01 -12.47
CA GLY A 462 11.31 -31.86 -11.47
C GLY A 462 10.77 -31.79 -10.04
N LEU A 463 9.73 -30.99 -9.80
CA LEU A 463 9.08 -30.87 -8.49
C LEU A 463 8.38 -32.16 -8.08
N ARG A 464 7.73 -32.84 -9.04
CA ARG A 464 7.06 -34.12 -8.81
C ARG A 464 8.04 -35.23 -8.43
N SER A 465 9.11 -35.41 -9.22
CA SER A 465 10.15 -36.42 -8.97
C SER A 465 10.90 -36.18 -7.65
N ALA A 466 11.08 -34.92 -7.26
CA ALA A 466 11.66 -34.55 -5.97
C ALA A 466 10.73 -34.78 -4.76
N GLY A 467 9.45 -35.09 -4.99
CA GLY A 467 8.44 -35.28 -3.93
C GLY A 467 8.02 -33.98 -3.25
N LEU A 468 8.08 -32.85 -3.95
CA LEU A 468 7.73 -31.53 -3.41
C LEU A 468 6.25 -31.15 -3.60
N LEU A 469 5.54 -31.85 -4.48
CA LEU A 469 4.10 -31.70 -4.69
C LEU A 469 3.32 -32.65 -3.79
N ALA A 470 2.12 -32.23 -3.38
CA ALA A 470 1.15 -33.12 -2.74
C ALA A 470 0.77 -34.28 -3.68
N PRO A 471 0.22 -35.39 -3.14
CA PRO A 471 -0.26 -36.50 -3.96
C PRO A 471 -1.20 -36.01 -5.07
N ALA A 472 -1.00 -36.53 -6.28
CA ALA A 472 -1.81 -36.13 -7.43
C ALA A 472 -3.28 -36.52 -7.16
N PRO A 473 -4.24 -35.60 -7.34
CA PRO A 473 -5.65 -35.95 -7.26
C PRO A 473 -6.04 -36.88 -8.40
N PRO A 474 -7.20 -37.56 -8.31
CA PRO A 474 -7.78 -38.27 -9.44
C PRO A 474 -7.88 -37.35 -10.67
N ALA A 475 -7.67 -37.90 -11.87
CA ALA A 475 -7.81 -37.11 -13.09
C ALA A 475 -9.27 -36.66 -13.32
N GLY A 476 -9.43 -35.51 -13.99
CA GLY A 476 -10.74 -34.97 -14.36
C GLY A 476 -11.46 -34.17 -13.27
N THR A 477 -12.73 -33.88 -13.52
CA THR A 477 -13.57 -32.96 -12.73
C THR A 477 -13.76 -33.39 -11.27
N ALA A 478 -13.82 -34.70 -11.01
CA ALA A 478 -14.00 -35.23 -9.67
C ALA A 478 -12.81 -34.92 -8.75
N GLY A 479 -11.58 -35.07 -9.25
CA GLY A 479 -10.38 -34.74 -8.47
C GLY A 479 -10.22 -33.24 -8.26
N VAL A 480 -10.57 -32.42 -9.25
CA VAL A 480 -10.66 -30.96 -9.09
C VAL A 480 -11.64 -30.61 -7.97
N ALA A 481 -12.85 -31.15 -8.00
CA ALA A 481 -13.87 -30.89 -6.97
C ALA A 481 -13.41 -31.33 -5.57
N GLU A 482 -12.75 -32.48 -5.45
CA GLU A 482 -12.24 -32.99 -4.18
C GLU A 482 -11.21 -32.05 -3.54
N VAL A 483 -10.21 -31.62 -4.32
CA VAL A 483 -9.15 -30.72 -3.84
C VAL A 483 -9.72 -29.36 -3.44
N LEU A 484 -10.58 -28.77 -4.30
CA LEU A 484 -11.20 -27.49 -4.00
C LEU A 484 -12.07 -27.56 -2.76
N GLU A 485 -12.88 -28.61 -2.60
CA GLU A 485 -13.72 -28.78 -1.42
C GLU A 485 -12.90 -28.97 -0.14
N ARG A 486 -11.79 -29.72 -0.20
CA ARG A 486 -10.86 -29.88 0.93
C ARG A 486 -10.25 -28.54 1.34
N LEU A 487 -9.80 -27.73 0.39
CA LEU A 487 -9.21 -26.42 0.67
C LEU A 487 -10.26 -25.41 1.16
N THR A 488 -11.46 -25.40 0.59
CA THR A 488 -12.56 -24.55 1.08
C THR A 488 -12.91 -24.89 2.53
N ARG A 489 -13.09 -26.18 2.87
CA ARG A 489 -13.34 -26.60 4.26
C ARG A 489 -12.23 -26.19 5.21
N ARG A 490 -10.96 -26.24 4.76
CA ARG A 490 -9.83 -25.76 5.54
C ARG A 490 -9.96 -24.27 5.83
N VAL A 491 -10.24 -23.45 4.81
CA VAL A 491 -10.41 -22.00 4.96
C VAL A 491 -11.49 -21.71 5.99
N ASP A 492 -12.67 -22.32 5.84
CA ASP A 492 -13.81 -22.14 6.76
C ASP A 492 -13.41 -22.48 8.21
N LEU A 493 -12.76 -23.63 8.40
CA LEU A 493 -12.36 -24.12 9.71
C LEU A 493 -11.32 -23.21 10.37
N VAL A 494 -10.29 -22.80 9.63
CA VAL A 494 -9.23 -21.93 10.16
C VAL A 494 -9.78 -20.53 10.44
N GLN A 495 -10.62 -19.98 9.55
CA GLN A 495 -11.28 -18.70 9.78
C GLN A 495 -12.17 -18.73 11.02
N MET A 496 -12.97 -19.80 11.21
CA MET A 496 -13.78 -19.98 12.41
C MET A 496 -12.91 -20.01 13.68
N ALA A 497 -11.80 -20.75 13.66
CA ALA A 497 -10.88 -20.83 14.78
C ALA A 497 -10.22 -19.47 15.10
N VAL A 498 -9.83 -18.71 14.06
CA VAL A 498 -9.26 -17.37 14.20
C VAL A 498 -10.29 -16.39 14.77
N ARG A 499 -11.51 -16.36 14.21
CA ARG A 499 -12.59 -15.46 14.68
C ARG A 499 -13.05 -15.80 16.10
N GLY A 500 -13.05 -17.07 16.46
CA GLY A 500 -13.41 -17.54 17.80
C GLY A 500 -12.30 -17.45 18.84
N GLY A 501 -11.11 -16.93 18.49
CA GLY A 501 -9.95 -16.89 19.40
C GLY A 501 -9.42 -18.27 19.81
N ALA A 502 -9.85 -19.34 19.14
CA ALA A 502 -9.63 -20.73 19.52
C ALA A 502 -8.67 -21.42 18.55
N ARG A 503 -7.53 -20.78 18.23
CA ARG A 503 -6.49 -21.38 17.35
C ARG A 503 -5.95 -22.70 17.90
N GLU A 504 -5.92 -22.87 19.22
CA GLU A 504 -5.52 -24.11 19.89
C GLU A 504 -6.56 -25.23 19.78
N ALA A 505 -7.80 -24.91 19.37
CA ALA A 505 -8.88 -25.87 19.16
C ALA A 505 -8.92 -26.43 17.72
N LEU A 506 -7.93 -26.11 16.88
CA LEU A 506 -7.81 -26.72 15.57
C LEU A 506 -7.66 -28.25 15.71
N PRO A 507 -8.27 -29.06 14.82
CA PRO A 507 -8.21 -30.52 14.91
C PRO A 507 -6.77 -31.02 14.98
N PRO A 508 -6.45 -31.97 15.89
CA PRO A 508 -5.13 -32.58 15.94
C PRO A 508 -4.84 -33.28 14.60
N GLY A 509 -3.72 -32.94 13.97
CA GLY A 509 -3.33 -33.45 12.66
C GLY A 509 -3.71 -32.57 11.46
N LEU A 510 -4.31 -31.39 11.67
CA LEU A 510 -4.44 -30.40 10.60
C LEU A 510 -3.04 -29.92 10.17
N ASP A 511 -2.74 -30.02 8.87
CA ASP A 511 -1.49 -29.48 8.31
C ASP A 511 -1.39 -27.98 8.62
N THR A 512 -0.41 -27.54 9.40
CA THR A 512 -0.23 -26.13 9.76
C THR A 512 0.52 -25.34 8.68
N ALA A 513 1.03 -26.02 7.65
CA ALA A 513 1.70 -25.36 6.53
C ALA A 513 0.74 -24.44 5.77
N GLU A 514 1.31 -23.39 5.19
CA GLU A 514 0.61 -22.65 4.14
C GLU A 514 0.33 -23.59 2.95
N GLN A 515 -0.72 -23.30 2.20
CA GLN A 515 -1.17 -24.10 1.07
C GLN A 515 -1.06 -23.26 -0.19
N LEU A 516 -0.41 -23.79 -1.23
CA LEU A 516 -0.42 -23.19 -2.57
C LEU A 516 -1.20 -24.11 -3.50
N LEU A 517 -2.32 -23.63 -4.03
CA LEU A 517 -3.06 -24.30 -5.08
C LEU A 517 -2.57 -23.78 -6.44
N VAL A 518 -1.87 -24.63 -7.18
CA VAL A 518 -1.49 -24.39 -8.57
C VAL A 518 -2.55 -25.00 -9.48
N VAL A 519 -3.22 -24.17 -10.26
CA VAL A 519 -4.18 -24.59 -11.27
C VAL A 519 -3.59 -24.36 -12.64
N HIS A 520 -3.42 -25.45 -13.39
CA HIS A 520 -3.05 -25.44 -14.79
C HIS A 520 -4.24 -25.89 -15.64
N ASP A 521 -4.30 -25.38 -16.87
CA ASP A 521 -5.19 -25.83 -17.94
C ASP A 521 -6.65 -25.41 -17.73
N PHE A 522 -6.87 -24.40 -16.89
CA PHE A 522 -8.17 -23.75 -16.78
C PHE A 522 -8.57 -23.13 -18.14
N PRO A 523 -9.80 -23.36 -18.64
CA PRO A 523 -11.00 -23.86 -17.94
C PRO A 523 -11.24 -25.39 -17.99
N HIS A 524 -10.36 -26.18 -18.60
CA HIS A 524 -10.58 -27.61 -18.80
C HIS A 524 -10.74 -28.35 -17.46
N GLY A 525 -11.81 -29.13 -17.31
CA GLY A 525 -12.08 -29.88 -16.08
C GLY A 525 -12.67 -29.06 -14.92
N PHE A 526 -13.06 -27.80 -15.17
CA PHE A 526 -13.74 -26.95 -14.18
C PHE A 526 -15.21 -26.73 -14.55
N ASP A 527 -16.11 -26.90 -13.58
CA ASP A 527 -17.51 -26.51 -13.68
C ASP A 527 -17.77 -25.18 -12.95
N ASP A 528 -18.97 -24.60 -13.07
CA ASP A 528 -19.32 -23.33 -12.43
C ASP A 528 -19.14 -23.35 -10.90
N ARG A 529 -19.34 -24.53 -10.29
CA ARG A 529 -19.13 -24.73 -8.85
C ARG A 529 -17.65 -24.67 -8.49
N ALA A 530 -16.78 -25.27 -9.31
CA ALA A 530 -15.33 -25.19 -9.15
C ALA A 530 -14.83 -23.74 -9.31
N VAL A 531 -15.34 -22.99 -10.30
CA VAL A 531 -15.02 -21.56 -10.46
C VAL A 531 -15.45 -20.74 -9.25
N THR A 532 -16.66 -20.99 -8.73
CA THR A 532 -17.16 -20.33 -7.52
C THR A 532 -16.26 -20.59 -6.31
N ARG A 533 -15.77 -21.83 -6.16
CA ARG A 533 -14.82 -22.19 -5.11
C ARG A 533 -13.45 -21.56 -5.31
N LEU A 534 -12.95 -21.49 -6.56
CA LEU A 534 -11.69 -20.80 -6.86
C LEU A 534 -11.77 -19.33 -6.48
N ARG A 535 -12.89 -18.66 -6.78
CA ARG A 535 -13.14 -17.28 -6.34
C ARG A 535 -13.11 -17.15 -4.82
N TYR A 536 -13.84 -18.02 -4.12
CA TYR A 536 -13.80 -18.04 -2.65
C TYR A 536 -12.39 -18.22 -2.10
N LEU A 537 -11.60 -19.15 -2.66
CA LEU A 537 -10.22 -19.36 -2.26
C LEU A 537 -9.32 -18.17 -2.58
N ALA A 538 -9.56 -17.46 -3.68
CA ALA A 538 -8.82 -16.24 -4.03
C ALA A 538 -9.12 -15.09 -3.06
N ASP A 539 -10.38 -14.94 -2.65
CA ASP A 539 -10.84 -13.84 -1.79
C ASP A 539 -10.51 -14.09 -0.30
N GLU A 540 -10.78 -15.30 0.19
CA GLU A 540 -10.78 -15.64 1.62
C GLU A 540 -9.58 -16.50 2.05
N GLY A 541 -8.92 -17.15 1.10
CA GLY A 541 -7.78 -18.04 1.33
C GLY A 541 -6.52 -17.34 1.86
N PRO A 542 -6.08 -16.21 1.28
CA PRO A 542 -4.85 -15.53 1.69
C PRO A 542 -4.76 -15.24 3.19
N ALA A 543 -5.86 -14.79 3.80
CA ALA A 543 -5.95 -14.45 5.22
C ALA A 543 -5.68 -15.63 6.17
N VAL A 544 -5.75 -16.86 5.66
CA VAL A 544 -5.53 -18.11 6.42
C VAL A 544 -4.48 -19.01 5.77
N GLY A 545 -3.62 -18.44 4.92
CA GLY A 545 -2.49 -19.14 4.31
C GLY A 545 -2.88 -20.13 3.22
N VAL A 546 -3.94 -19.87 2.45
CA VAL A 546 -4.28 -20.60 1.22
C VAL A 546 -4.14 -19.67 0.03
N HIS A 547 -3.13 -19.92 -0.80
CA HIS A 547 -2.75 -19.09 -1.95
C HIS A 547 -3.11 -19.77 -3.25
N LEU A 548 -3.46 -18.96 -4.27
CA LEU A 548 -3.81 -19.43 -5.60
C LEU A 548 -2.76 -19.00 -6.62
N LEU A 549 -2.35 -19.91 -7.50
CA LEU A 549 -1.60 -19.62 -8.73
C LEU A 549 -2.36 -20.28 -9.88
N LEU A 550 -2.91 -19.46 -10.78
CA LEU A 550 -3.76 -19.89 -11.88
C LEU A 550 -3.07 -19.62 -13.22
N VAL A 551 -2.92 -20.65 -14.05
CA VAL A 551 -2.46 -20.54 -15.44
C VAL A 551 -3.68 -20.66 -16.34
N ALA A 552 -4.01 -19.58 -17.03
CA ALA A 552 -5.24 -19.50 -17.79
C ALA A 552 -5.14 -18.51 -18.95
N ASP A 553 -5.87 -18.82 -20.01
CA ASP A 553 -6.22 -17.86 -21.06
C ASP A 553 -7.61 -17.31 -20.75
N ARG A 554 -7.71 -15.98 -20.60
CA ARG A 554 -8.98 -15.32 -20.27
C ARG A 554 -10.03 -15.56 -21.37
N ASP A 555 -9.62 -15.59 -22.63
CA ASP A 555 -10.54 -15.75 -23.76
C ASP A 555 -11.12 -17.17 -23.79
N ASP A 556 -10.31 -18.18 -23.47
CA ASP A 556 -10.76 -19.57 -23.41
C ASP A 556 -11.77 -19.78 -22.26
N ALA A 557 -11.64 -19.00 -21.18
CA ALA A 557 -12.53 -19.03 -20.03
C ALA A 557 -13.77 -18.12 -20.13
N ALA A 558 -13.93 -17.37 -21.22
CA ALA A 558 -14.99 -16.36 -21.38
C ALA A 558 -16.41 -16.91 -21.22
N ALA A 559 -16.60 -18.22 -21.43
CA ALA A 559 -17.88 -18.91 -21.25
C ALA A 559 -18.43 -18.82 -19.80
N TYR A 560 -17.59 -18.63 -18.79
CA TYR A 560 -18.03 -18.46 -17.40
C TYR A 560 -18.63 -17.06 -17.12
N GLY A 561 -18.53 -16.14 -18.07
CA GLY A 561 -19.14 -14.81 -18.03
C GLY A 561 -18.88 -14.06 -16.71
N PRO A 562 -19.93 -13.71 -15.94
CA PRO A 562 -19.80 -12.87 -14.75
C PRO A 562 -19.00 -13.50 -13.60
N LEU A 563 -18.75 -14.81 -13.61
CA LEU A 563 -17.94 -15.46 -12.58
C LEU A 563 -16.42 -15.26 -12.80
N LEU A 564 -16.01 -15.04 -14.05
CA LEU A 564 -14.59 -14.95 -14.41
C LEU A 564 -14.00 -13.58 -14.03
N ASP A 565 -14.72 -12.50 -14.29
CA ASP A 565 -14.21 -11.13 -14.13
C ASP A 565 -13.78 -10.79 -12.70
N PRO A 566 -14.54 -11.13 -11.64
CA PRO A 566 -14.10 -10.92 -10.26
C PRO A 566 -12.86 -11.75 -9.90
N LEU A 567 -12.84 -13.03 -10.33
CA LEU A 567 -11.69 -13.92 -10.10
C LEU A 567 -10.43 -13.37 -10.77
N TRP A 568 -10.52 -12.94 -12.02
CA TRP A 568 -9.40 -12.37 -12.77
C TRP A 568 -8.91 -11.06 -12.13
N ARG A 569 -9.82 -10.16 -11.73
CA ARG A 569 -9.46 -8.88 -11.08
C ARG A 569 -8.88 -9.05 -9.68
N GLY A 570 -9.26 -10.10 -8.96
CA GLY A 570 -8.75 -10.41 -7.62
C GLY A 570 -7.31 -10.93 -7.61
N LEU A 571 -6.81 -11.41 -8.76
CA LEU A 571 -5.49 -11.99 -8.90
C LEU A 571 -4.49 -11.00 -9.51
N LEU A 572 -3.24 -11.07 -9.08
CA LEU A 572 -2.14 -10.34 -9.67
C LEU A 572 -1.74 -10.99 -11.01
N ARG A 573 -1.99 -10.28 -12.11
CA ARG A 573 -1.60 -10.72 -13.46
C ARG A 573 -0.08 -10.64 -13.64
N ILE A 574 0.51 -11.71 -14.16
CA ILE A 574 1.89 -11.79 -14.67
C ILE A 574 1.90 -12.57 -15.98
N THR A 575 2.97 -12.43 -16.76
CA THR A 575 3.05 -13.01 -18.12
C THR A 575 4.32 -13.86 -18.30
N PRO A 576 4.28 -14.93 -19.10
CA PRO A 576 5.44 -15.80 -19.32
C PRO A 576 6.44 -15.25 -20.35
N LEU A 577 6.16 -14.08 -20.92
CA LEU A 577 7.04 -13.28 -21.77
C LEU A 577 6.94 -11.81 -21.36
N PRO A 578 7.90 -10.95 -21.76
CA PRO A 578 7.82 -9.52 -21.50
C PRO A 578 6.52 -8.89 -22.02
N ASP A 579 5.82 -8.13 -21.17
CA ASP A 579 4.51 -7.55 -21.51
C ASP A 579 4.23 -6.23 -20.74
N GLY A 580 3.73 -5.22 -21.43
CA GLY A 580 3.51 -3.85 -20.92
C GLY A 580 2.12 -3.61 -20.33
N HIS A 581 1.75 -4.30 -19.25
CA HIS A 581 0.38 -4.24 -18.71
C HIS A 581 0.27 -3.82 -17.25
N LEU A 582 1.37 -3.74 -16.52
CA LEU A 582 1.34 -3.41 -15.10
C LEU A 582 1.34 -1.90 -14.92
N ALA A 583 0.26 -1.35 -14.39
CA ALA A 583 0.19 0.06 -14.04
C ALA A 583 0.84 0.29 -12.66
N ASP A 584 1.74 1.27 -12.54
CA ASP A 584 2.18 1.73 -11.22
C ASP A 584 1.07 2.48 -10.47
N PRO A 585 1.16 2.59 -9.13
CA PRO A 585 0.10 3.16 -8.34
C PRO A 585 0.18 4.70 -8.20
N TRP A 586 1.21 5.36 -8.73
CA TRP A 586 1.43 6.80 -8.52
C TRP A 586 1.00 7.64 -9.72
N VAL A 587 1.47 7.27 -10.90
CA VAL A 587 1.31 7.99 -12.17
C VAL A 587 0.71 7.11 -13.26
N HIS A 588 0.47 5.83 -12.96
CA HIS A 588 -0.18 4.86 -13.84
C HIS A 588 0.53 4.65 -15.17
N HIS A 589 1.87 4.72 -15.18
CA HIS A 589 2.64 4.25 -16.32
C HIS A 589 2.45 2.75 -16.49
N LEU A 590 2.41 2.29 -17.74
CA LEU A 590 2.45 0.88 -18.06
C LEU A 590 3.89 0.40 -18.08
N TRP A 591 4.21 -0.51 -17.16
CA TRP A 591 5.51 -1.14 -17.00
C TRP A 591 5.56 -2.44 -17.76
N THR A 592 6.70 -2.67 -18.43
CA THR A 592 7.01 -3.97 -19.01
C THR A 592 7.45 -4.92 -17.92
N PHE A 593 6.55 -5.84 -17.55
CA PHE A 593 6.91 -6.98 -16.72
C PHE A 593 7.78 -7.94 -17.52
N THR A 594 8.92 -8.36 -16.97
CA THR A 594 9.79 -9.40 -17.54
C THR A 594 9.80 -10.58 -16.56
N PRO A 595 9.37 -11.79 -16.99
CA PRO A 595 9.37 -12.96 -16.13
C PRO A 595 10.77 -13.36 -15.71
N PRO A 596 10.91 -14.08 -14.57
CA PRO A 596 12.20 -14.52 -14.11
C PRO A 596 12.78 -15.54 -15.11
N CYS A 597 14.06 -15.40 -15.40
CA CYS A 597 14.77 -16.32 -16.28
C CYS A 597 15.83 -17.09 -15.49
N VAL A 598 16.06 -18.34 -15.87
CA VAL A 598 17.18 -19.13 -15.35
C VAL A 598 18.27 -19.12 -16.42
N PRO A 599 19.53 -18.79 -16.07
CA PRO A 599 20.61 -18.76 -17.05
C PRO A 599 20.73 -20.09 -17.78
N THR A 600 20.88 -20.04 -19.12
CA THR A 600 21.00 -21.24 -19.95
C THR A 600 22.20 -22.08 -19.50
N GLY A 601 21.99 -23.38 -19.28
CA GLY A 601 23.03 -24.30 -18.79
C GLY A 601 23.28 -24.25 -17.27
N SER A 602 22.53 -23.43 -16.52
CA SER A 602 22.63 -23.40 -15.05
C SER A 602 21.95 -24.60 -14.38
N ALA A 603 22.65 -25.22 -13.42
CA ALA A 603 22.11 -26.28 -12.55
C ALA A 603 21.44 -25.73 -11.28
N VAL A 604 21.15 -24.42 -11.21
CA VAL A 604 20.63 -23.76 -10.01
C VAL A 604 19.29 -24.35 -9.57
N LEU A 605 18.36 -24.58 -10.49
CA LEU A 605 17.05 -25.14 -10.15
C LEU A 605 17.17 -26.57 -9.61
N GLU A 606 17.97 -27.42 -10.25
CA GLU A 606 18.20 -28.80 -9.80
C GLU A 606 18.81 -28.83 -8.39
N THR A 607 19.78 -27.93 -8.13
CA THR A 607 20.44 -27.78 -6.84
C THR A 607 19.45 -27.34 -5.76
N VAL A 608 18.64 -26.31 -6.05
CA VAL A 608 17.65 -25.74 -5.13
C VAL A 608 16.55 -26.75 -4.84
N VAL A 609 15.96 -27.36 -5.87
CA VAL A 609 14.94 -28.42 -5.74
C VAL A 609 15.48 -29.58 -4.90
N GLY A 610 16.70 -30.05 -5.18
CA GLY A 610 17.34 -31.13 -4.42
C GLY A 610 17.59 -30.77 -2.95
N ALA A 611 18.05 -29.55 -2.66
CA ALA A 611 18.26 -29.05 -1.30
C ALA A 611 16.94 -28.92 -0.53
N THR A 612 15.92 -28.30 -1.13
CA THR A 612 14.58 -28.17 -0.54
C THR A 612 13.95 -29.53 -0.25
N ALA A 613 14.07 -30.49 -1.18
CA ALA A 613 13.54 -31.83 -0.99
C ALA A 613 14.26 -32.61 0.12
N ARG A 614 15.59 -32.47 0.25
CA ARG A 614 16.34 -33.07 1.36
C ARG A 614 15.92 -32.49 2.72
N ALA A 615 15.79 -31.18 2.82
CA ALA A 615 15.39 -30.54 4.07
C ALA A 615 13.96 -30.93 4.48
N ARG A 616 13.01 -30.99 3.52
CA ARG A 616 11.63 -31.41 3.80
C ARG A 616 11.54 -32.86 4.29
N ARG A 617 12.40 -33.76 3.80
CA ARG A 617 12.47 -35.15 4.29
C ARG A 617 13.05 -35.27 5.69
N GLY A 618 13.97 -34.39 6.09
CA GLY A 618 14.54 -34.37 7.44
C GLY A 618 13.62 -33.75 8.50
N SER A 619 12.60 -32.99 8.09
CA SER A 619 11.60 -32.37 8.97
C SER A 619 10.35 -33.22 9.19
N ARG A 620 10.13 -34.27 8.39
CA ARG A 620 9.07 -35.26 8.55
C ARG A 620 9.59 -36.44 9.38
#